data_AF-A0A841MRP9-F1
#
_entry.id   AF-A0A841MRP9-F1
#
_cell.length_a   1.000
_cell.length_b   1.000
_cell.length_c   1.000
_cell.angle_alpha   90.00
_cell.angle_beta   90.00
_cell.angle_gamma   90.00
#
_symmetry.space_group_name_H-M   'P 1'
#
loop_
_entity.id
_entity.type
_entity.pdbx_description
1 polymer ?
#
loop_
_entity_poly.entity_id
_entity_poly.type
_entity_poly.pdbx_seq_one_letter_code
_entity_poly.pdbx_strand_id
1 'polypeptide(L)'
;MKSSNPKLEGLTQLIHESILGDSDLKYIPLFEAFNEKHPSNEQVRISCQSQIGFIYFHHQMHREALNHFLPLIDESEKIEDFQFSNLLLQTLQSLAQEDRLAEAKILFERFINDRCNSNFYHLEAMLVWFTLFLKPTEEELQPYKSKVIQLMDELGYLSQKPTLKEQILDIKEVHLKANKEFSEIQIAYKKDQKSKTIQRLINFIDSDPPEFYIKLAEDFKLQIEKL
;
A
#
# COMPACT_ATOMS: atom_id res chain seq x y z
N MET A 1 -9.19 -28.71 -11.91
CA MET A 1 -9.16 -28.52 -10.44
C MET A 1 -7.72 -28.27 -10.04
N LYS A 2 -7.43 -27.13 -9.40
CA LYS A 2 -6.08 -26.62 -9.12
C LYS A 2 -5.39 -27.54 -8.10
N SER A 3 -4.26 -28.13 -8.44
CA SER A 3 -3.32 -28.65 -7.44
C SER A 3 -2.57 -27.46 -6.85
N SER A 4 -2.98 -26.96 -5.69
CA SER A 4 -2.14 -26.06 -4.91
C SER A 4 -0.89 -26.82 -4.49
N ASN A 5 0.28 -26.23 -4.72
CA ASN A 5 1.56 -26.82 -4.35
C ASN A 5 1.68 -26.73 -2.81
N PRO A 6 1.68 -27.85 -2.06
CA PRO A 6 1.60 -27.85 -0.60
C PRO A 6 2.74 -27.08 0.10
N LYS A 7 3.84 -26.82 -0.61
CA LYS A 7 4.96 -25.98 -0.13
C LYS A 7 4.58 -24.50 0.04
N LEU A 8 3.65 -23.99 -0.78
CA LEU A 8 3.21 -22.58 -0.72
C LEU A 8 2.09 -22.37 0.30
N GLU A 9 1.31 -23.41 0.62
CA GLU A 9 0.25 -23.35 1.62
C GLU A 9 0.81 -23.10 3.02
N GLY A 10 1.88 -23.82 3.41
CA GLY A 10 2.51 -23.62 4.72
C GLY A 10 3.12 -22.23 4.92
N LEU A 11 3.73 -21.66 3.86
CA LEU A 11 4.25 -20.29 3.90
C LEU A 11 3.11 -19.27 4.00
N THR A 12 2.05 -19.46 3.23
CA THR A 12 0.87 -18.57 3.25
C THR A 12 0.24 -18.54 4.65
N GLN A 13 0.13 -19.71 5.29
CA GLN A 13 -0.36 -19.82 6.66
C GLN A 13 0.56 -19.08 7.64
N LEU A 14 1.88 -19.26 7.56
CA LEU A 14 2.82 -18.58 8.44
C LEU A 14 2.75 -17.05 8.30
N ILE A 15 2.62 -16.54 7.06
CA ILE A 15 2.40 -15.11 6.79
C ILE A 15 1.11 -14.62 7.46
N HIS A 16 0.01 -15.39 7.33
CA HIS A 16 -1.25 -15.02 7.95
C HIS A 16 -1.15 -14.98 9.48
N GLU A 17 -0.51 -15.99 10.07
CA GLU A 17 -0.27 -16.08 11.51
C GLU A 17 0.61 -14.93 12.02
N SER A 18 1.65 -14.51 11.26
CA SER A 18 2.48 -13.38 11.66
C SER A 18 1.70 -12.07 11.61
N ILE A 19 0.87 -11.85 10.59
CA ILE A 19 0.02 -10.65 10.49
C ILE A 19 -1.00 -10.60 11.65
N LEU A 20 -1.65 -11.72 11.97
CA LEU A 20 -2.60 -11.80 13.09
C LEU A 20 -1.92 -11.71 14.47
N GLY A 21 -0.64 -12.08 14.54
CA GLY A 21 0.20 -11.97 15.73
C GLY A 21 0.99 -10.68 15.80
N ASP A 22 0.50 -9.59 15.20
CA ASP A 22 1.08 -8.25 15.21
C ASP A 22 2.54 -8.19 14.73
N SER A 23 2.94 -9.11 13.83
CA SER A 23 4.29 -9.19 13.28
C SER A 23 5.38 -9.21 14.37
N ASP A 24 5.17 -9.99 15.43
CA ASP A 24 6.11 -10.14 16.55
C ASP A 24 7.48 -10.72 16.12
N LEU A 25 8.56 -10.28 16.78
CA LEU A 25 9.93 -10.75 16.50
C LEU A 25 10.09 -12.28 16.60
N LYS A 26 9.26 -12.98 17.39
CA LYS A 26 9.26 -14.44 17.51
C LYS A 26 9.01 -15.18 16.19
N TYR A 27 8.43 -14.51 15.19
CA TYR A 27 8.17 -15.11 13.88
C TYR A 27 9.42 -15.15 12.99
N ILE A 28 10.47 -14.36 13.29
CA ILE A 28 11.70 -14.34 12.47
C ILE A 28 12.35 -15.73 12.40
N PRO A 29 12.61 -16.45 13.52
CA PRO A 29 13.17 -17.80 13.46
C PRO A 29 12.29 -18.80 12.70
N LEU A 30 10.97 -18.57 12.67
CA LEU A 30 10.04 -19.43 11.93
C LEU A 30 10.19 -19.25 10.42
N PHE A 31 10.32 -17.99 9.94
CA PHE A 31 10.58 -17.70 8.53
C PHE A 31 11.97 -18.15 8.10
N GLU A 32 12.99 -17.99 8.95
CA GLU A 32 14.34 -18.50 8.71
C GLU A 32 14.33 -20.03 8.56
N ALA A 33 13.75 -20.74 9.53
CA ALA A 33 13.64 -22.20 9.48
C ALA A 33 12.79 -22.69 8.28
N PHE A 34 11.77 -21.93 7.86
CA PHE A 34 11.00 -22.25 6.67
C PHE A 34 11.86 -22.10 5.39
N ASN A 35 12.62 -21.01 5.28
CA ASN A 35 13.53 -20.78 4.16
C ASN A 35 14.62 -21.86 4.07
N GLU A 36 15.21 -22.27 5.20
CA GLU A 36 16.21 -23.34 5.26
C GLU A 36 15.69 -24.71 4.81
N LYS A 37 14.41 -25.01 5.05
CA LYS A 37 13.76 -26.24 4.56
C LYS A 37 13.49 -26.21 3.05
N HIS A 38 13.57 -25.04 2.43
CA HIS A 38 13.26 -24.82 1.03
C HIS A 38 14.35 -24.00 0.31
N PRO A 39 15.64 -24.39 0.40
CA PRO A 39 16.77 -23.53 0.02
C PRO A 39 16.87 -23.26 -1.49
N SER A 40 16.24 -24.09 -2.32
CA SER A 40 16.21 -23.93 -3.77
C SER A 40 14.95 -23.22 -4.30
N ASN A 41 14.00 -22.87 -3.42
CA ASN A 41 12.76 -22.22 -3.84
C ASN A 41 12.88 -20.69 -3.71
N GLU A 42 13.13 -20.04 -4.85
CA GLU A 42 13.32 -18.59 -4.91
C GLU A 42 12.10 -17.80 -4.41
N GLN A 43 10.88 -18.23 -4.73
CA GLN A 43 9.66 -17.58 -4.25
C GLN A 43 9.55 -17.64 -2.73
N VAL A 44 9.91 -18.79 -2.13
CA VAL A 44 9.93 -18.96 -0.68
C VAL A 44 10.99 -18.05 -0.07
N ARG A 45 12.21 -18.01 -0.63
CA ARG A 45 13.27 -17.11 -0.15
C ARG A 45 12.83 -15.65 -0.17
N ILE A 46 12.35 -15.16 -1.32
CA ILE A 46 11.91 -13.77 -1.49
C ILE A 46 10.81 -13.44 -0.47
N SER A 47 9.83 -14.32 -0.32
CA SER A 47 8.72 -14.11 0.61
C SER A 47 9.19 -14.10 2.06
N CYS A 48 9.98 -15.10 2.50
CA CYS A 48 10.52 -15.14 3.86
C CYS A 48 11.38 -13.91 4.17
N GLN A 49 12.29 -13.53 3.27
CA GLN A 49 13.16 -12.36 3.46
C GLN A 49 12.33 -11.06 3.52
N SER A 50 11.31 -10.92 2.67
CA SER A 50 10.39 -9.77 2.73
C SER A 50 9.68 -9.70 4.08
N GLN A 51 9.16 -10.83 4.58
CA GLN A 51 8.42 -10.88 5.84
C GLN A 51 9.32 -10.60 7.06
N ILE A 52 10.54 -11.12 7.08
CA ILE A 52 11.52 -10.79 8.11
C ILE A 52 11.83 -9.28 8.10
N GLY A 53 12.06 -8.71 6.91
CA GLY A 53 12.26 -7.26 6.78
C GLY A 53 11.06 -6.44 7.26
N PHE A 54 9.83 -6.86 6.94
CA PHE A 54 8.61 -6.21 7.42
C PHE A 54 8.43 -6.30 8.94
N ILE A 55 8.80 -7.43 9.55
CA ILE A 55 8.80 -7.57 11.01
C ILE A 55 9.79 -6.56 11.62
N TYR A 56 11.04 -6.52 11.16
CA TYR A 56 12.01 -5.55 11.66
C TYR A 56 11.53 -4.10 11.47
N PHE A 57 10.95 -3.80 10.31
CA PHE A 57 10.36 -2.49 10.03
C PHE A 57 9.25 -2.13 11.03
N HIS A 58 8.34 -3.06 11.33
CA HIS A 58 7.25 -2.86 12.29
C HIS A 58 7.78 -2.52 13.69
N HIS A 59 8.91 -3.10 14.08
CA HIS A 59 9.59 -2.84 15.36
C HIS A 59 10.58 -1.67 15.30
N GLN A 60 10.54 -0.84 14.26
CA GLN A 60 11.42 0.33 14.06
C GLN A 60 12.92 -0.01 13.99
N MET A 61 13.24 -1.28 13.71
CA MET A 61 14.61 -1.77 13.49
C MET A 61 15.00 -1.55 12.03
N HIS A 62 15.09 -0.27 11.63
CA HIS A 62 15.20 0.13 10.22
C HIS A 62 16.48 -0.38 9.55
N ARG A 63 17.60 -0.41 10.27
CA ARG A 63 18.86 -0.96 9.76
C ARG A 63 18.76 -2.45 9.45
N GLU A 64 18.17 -3.22 10.35
CA GLU A 64 17.95 -4.65 10.18
C GLU A 64 16.97 -4.91 9.04
N ALA A 65 15.88 -4.13 8.96
CA ALA A 65 14.94 -4.20 7.84
C ALA A 65 15.66 -3.97 6.48
N LEU A 66 16.54 -2.97 6.40
CA LEU A 66 17.31 -2.67 5.18
C LEU A 66 18.25 -3.79 4.76
N ASN A 67 18.82 -4.55 5.70
CA ASN A 67 19.66 -5.71 5.39
C ASN A 67 18.88 -6.80 4.64
N HIS A 68 17.55 -6.85 4.79
CA HIS A 68 16.68 -7.76 4.06
C HIS A 68 16.09 -7.11 2.79
N PHE A 69 15.73 -5.83 2.87
CA PHE A 69 15.07 -5.16 1.75
C PHE A 69 15.99 -4.83 0.58
N LEU A 70 17.17 -4.24 0.83
CA LEU A 70 18.04 -3.77 -0.26
C LEU A 70 18.48 -4.90 -1.21
N PRO A 71 18.87 -6.10 -0.73
CA PRO A 71 19.17 -7.21 -1.63
C PRO A 71 17.97 -7.62 -2.51
N LEU A 72 16.74 -7.55 -1.97
CA LEU A 72 15.53 -7.85 -2.73
C LEU A 72 15.20 -6.75 -3.76
N ILE A 73 15.53 -5.49 -3.47
CA ILE A 73 15.39 -4.39 -4.43
C ILE A 73 16.31 -4.59 -5.64
N ASP A 74 17.54 -5.05 -5.43
CA ASP A 74 18.47 -5.37 -6.52
C ASP A 74 17.96 -6.53 -7.39
N GLU A 75 17.14 -7.42 -6.81
CA GLU A 75 16.49 -8.56 -7.45
C GLU A 75 15.07 -8.25 -7.97
N SER A 76 14.73 -6.97 -8.16
CA SER A 76 13.36 -6.50 -8.48
C SER A 76 12.65 -7.23 -9.63
N GLU A 77 13.38 -7.73 -10.63
CA GLU A 77 12.82 -8.44 -11.80
C GLU A 77 12.14 -9.77 -11.43
N LYS A 78 12.45 -10.33 -10.25
CA LYS A 78 11.94 -11.60 -9.76
C LYS A 78 10.73 -11.46 -8.83
N ILE A 79 10.33 -10.23 -8.53
CA ILE A 79 9.27 -9.91 -7.57
C ILE A 79 8.08 -9.35 -8.35
N GLU A 80 6.87 -9.81 -8.03
CA GLU A 80 5.64 -9.26 -8.65
C GLU A 80 5.43 -7.79 -8.26
N ASP A 81 4.89 -6.98 -9.18
CA ASP A 81 4.78 -5.52 -9.03
C ASP A 81 4.09 -5.07 -7.74
N PHE A 82 3.04 -5.77 -7.33
CA PHE A 82 2.32 -5.46 -6.10
C PHE A 82 3.19 -5.71 -4.85
N GLN A 83 3.89 -6.85 -4.80
CA GLN A 83 4.80 -7.15 -3.69
C GLN A 83 6.00 -6.19 -3.70
N PHE A 84 6.53 -5.88 -4.88
CA PHE A 84 7.65 -4.98 -5.04
C PHE A 84 7.31 -3.54 -4.60
N SER A 85 6.13 -3.03 -4.94
CA SER A 85 5.71 -1.68 -4.54
C SER A 85 5.63 -1.53 -3.02
N ASN A 86 5.13 -2.55 -2.31
CA ASN A 86 5.15 -2.58 -0.84
C ASN A 86 6.58 -2.60 -0.28
N LEU A 87 7.42 -3.50 -0.81
CA LEU A 87 8.83 -3.62 -0.43
C LEU A 87 9.56 -2.29 -0.60
N LEU A 88 9.39 -1.65 -1.76
CA LEU A 88 10.02 -0.37 -2.07
C LEU A 88 9.58 0.72 -1.09
N LEU A 89 8.28 0.83 -0.77
CA LEU A 89 7.80 1.89 0.12
C LEU A 89 8.44 1.77 1.51
N GLN A 90 8.50 0.56 2.07
CA GLN A 90 9.12 0.31 3.37
C GLN A 90 10.65 0.48 3.34
N THR A 91 11.28 0.18 2.20
CA THR A 91 12.71 0.45 1.98
C THR A 91 12.98 1.95 2.02
N LEU A 92 12.22 2.75 1.28
CA LEU A 92 12.36 4.20 1.22
C LEU A 92 12.17 4.86 2.59
N GLN A 93 11.15 4.41 3.34
CA GLN A 93 10.90 4.86 4.69
C GLN A 93 12.06 4.51 5.63
N SER A 94 12.57 3.27 5.57
CA SER A 94 13.70 2.86 6.41
C SER A 94 14.98 3.61 6.07
N LEU A 95 15.26 3.85 4.78
CA LEU A 95 16.40 4.67 4.36
C LEU A 95 16.29 6.09 4.92
N ALA A 96 15.10 6.70 4.90
CA ALA A 96 14.90 8.02 5.47
C ALA A 96 15.11 8.07 6.99
N GLN A 97 14.68 7.04 7.73
CA GLN A 97 14.90 6.95 9.17
C GLN A 97 16.38 6.75 9.54
N GLU A 98 17.17 6.16 8.65
CA GLU A 98 18.63 6.03 8.79
C GLU A 98 19.40 7.20 8.13
N ASP A 99 18.75 8.34 7.87
CA ASP A 99 19.35 9.54 7.23
C ASP A 99 19.98 9.30 5.84
N ARG A 100 19.59 8.23 5.13
CA ARG A 100 20.07 7.86 3.79
C ARG A 100 19.15 8.41 2.68
N LEU A 101 18.80 9.70 2.77
CA LEU A 101 17.82 10.34 1.87
C LEU A 101 18.25 10.35 0.40
N ALA A 102 19.54 10.50 0.11
CA ALA A 102 20.05 10.51 -1.27
C ALA A 102 19.82 9.16 -1.96
N GLU A 103 20.03 8.07 -1.24
CA GLU A 103 19.80 6.72 -1.75
C GLU A 103 18.31 6.42 -1.91
N ALA A 104 17.49 6.87 -0.97
CA ALA A 104 16.04 6.77 -1.08
C ALA A 104 15.53 7.51 -2.32
N LYS A 105 16.05 8.72 -2.61
CA LYS A 105 15.73 9.48 -3.81
C LYS A 105 16.06 8.69 -5.09
N ILE A 106 17.27 8.13 -5.18
CA ILE A 106 17.71 7.33 -6.34
C ILE A 106 16.77 6.13 -6.57
N LEU A 107 16.43 5.40 -5.50
CA LEU A 107 15.53 4.24 -5.64
C LEU A 107 14.11 4.66 -6.03
N PHE A 108 13.58 5.73 -5.45
CA PHE A 108 12.28 6.27 -5.82
C PHE A 108 12.25 6.64 -7.31
N GLU A 109 13.21 7.44 -7.77
CA GLU A 109 13.30 7.90 -9.16
C GLU A 109 13.44 6.74 -10.14
N ARG A 110 14.20 5.70 -9.77
CA ARG A 110 14.42 4.51 -10.58
C ARG A 110 13.13 3.72 -10.83
N PHE A 111 12.24 3.61 -9.84
CA PHE A 111 11.15 2.63 -9.90
C PHE A 111 9.75 3.22 -10.02
N ILE A 112 9.55 4.48 -9.64
CA ILE A 112 8.23 5.12 -9.63
C ILE A 112 7.56 5.10 -11.02
N ASN A 113 8.34 5.13 -12.10
CA ASN A 113 7.83 5.15 -13.47
C ASN A 113 7.50 3.78 -14.05
N ASP A 114 8.02 2.69 -13.49
CA ASP A 114 7.95 1.38 -14.14
C ASP A 114 7.12 0.39 -13.35
N ARG A 115 7.30 0.35 -12.02
CA ARG A 115 6.80 -0.75 -11.17
C ARG A 115 5.70 -0.32 -10.19
N CYS A 116 5.47 0.98 -10.03
CA CYS A 116 4.51 1.54 -9.07
C CYS A 116 3.25 2.14 -9.71
N ASN A 117 3.03 1.96 -11.01
CA ASN A 117 1.92 2.61 -11.73
C ASN A 117 0.58 1.86 -11.69
N SER A 118 0.59 0.57 -11.32
CA SER A 118 -0.57 -0.32 -11.49
C SER A 118 -1.53 -0.32 -10.31
N ASN A 119 -1.24 0.44 -9.24
CA ASN A 119 -2.04 0.45 -8.03
C ASN A 119 -2.11 1.87 -7.44
N PHE A 120 -3.31 2.45 -7.46
CA PHE A 120 -3.65 3.75 -6.88
C PHE A 120 -2.99 4.00 -5.51
N TYR A 121 -3.24 3.11 -4.55
CA TYR A 121 -2.80 3.26 -3.15
C TYR A 121 -1.27 3.35 -3.02
N HIS A 122 -0.55 2.59 -3.83
CA HIS A 122 0.91 2.59 -3.77
C HIS A 122 1.50 3.82 -4.43
N LEU A 123 0.99 4.19 -5.61
CA LEU A 123 1.43 5.38 -6.32
C LEU A 123 1.20 6.65 -5.46
N GLU A 124 0.01 6.76 -4.87
CA GLU A 124 -0.34 7.81 -3.93
C GLU A 124 0.62 7.83 -2.73
N ALA A 125 0.78 6.70 -2.04
CA ALA A 125 1.65 6.62 -0.86
C ALA A 125 3.10 7.00 -1.16
N MET A 126 3.63 6.57 -2.32
CA MET A 126 4.98 6.90 -2.78
C MET A 126 5.13 8.40 -3.06
N LEU A 127 4.21 9.01 -3.80
CA LEU A 127 4.26 10.45 -4.13
C LEU A 127 4.09 11.33 -2.87
N VAL A 128 3.20 10.92 -1.97
CA VAL A 128 3.02 11.57 -0.66
C VAL A 128 4.30 11.49 0.16
N TRP A 129 4.91 10.30 0.25
CA TRP A 129 6.16 10.10 0.97
C TRP A 129 7.26 10.99 0.39
N PHE A 130 7.45 10.98 -0.94
CA PHE A 130 8.43 11.80 -1.64
C PHE A 130 8.23 13.29 -1.30
N THR A 131 6.99 13.76 -1.37
CA THR A 131 6.61 15.15 -1.12
C THR A 131 6.85 15.60 0.32
N LEU A 132 6.53 14.76 1.31
CA LEU A 132 6.63 15.12 2.73
C LEU A 132 8.05 14.94 3.30
N PHE A 133 8.74 13.87 2.90
CA PHE A 133 10.02 13.49 3.49
C PHE A 133 11.20 14.07 2.73
N LEU A 134 11.22 13.98 1.40
CA LEU A 134 12.30 14.54 0.59
C LEU A 134 12.12 16.03 0.29
N LYS A 135 10.91 16.57 0.49
CA LYS A 135 10.57 17.99 0.31
C LYS A 135 11.08 18.55 -1.04
N PRO A 136 10.77 17.88 -2.16
CA PRO A 136 11.19 18.32 -3.49
C PRO A 136 10.66 19.72 -3.79
N THR A 137 11.41 20.42 -4.63
CA THR A 137 10.93 21.65 -5.27
C THR A 137 9.82 21.35 -6.28
N GLU A 138 9.07 22.37 -6.68
CA GLU A 138 8.03 22.22 -7.70
C GLU A 138 8.59 21.78 -9.06
N GLU A 139 9.83 22.17 -9.38
CA GLU A 139 10.54 21.74 -10.59
C GLU A 139 10.85 20.24 -10.55
N GLU A 140 11.34 19.74 -9.41
CA GLU A 140 11.60 18.31 -9.19
C GLU A 140 10.33 17.45 -9.21
N LEU A 141 9.16 18.05 -8.96
CA LEU A 141 7.87 17.35 -9.05
C LEU A 141 7.30 17.29 -10.48
N GLN A 142 7.71 18.19 -11.39
CA GLN A 142 7.16 18.25 -12.75
C GLN A 142 7.21 16.91 -13.52
N PRO A 143 8.28 16.09 -13.42
CA PRO A 143 8.31 14.78 -14.08
C PRO A 143 7.17 13.84 -13.68
N TYR A 144 6.55 14.04 -12.52
CA TYR A 144 5.49 13.19 -11.98
C TYR A 144 4.08 13.74 -12.22
N LYS A 145 3.93 14.87 -12.93
CA LYS A 145 2.62 15.49 -13.20
C LYS A 145 1.59 14.52 -13.80
N SER A 146 2.00 13.68 -14.74
CA SER A 146 1.11 12.68 -15.34
C SER A 146 0.59 11.64 -14.34
N LYS A 147 1.39 11.28 -13.33
CA LYS A 147 0.99 10.38 -12.24
C LYS A 147 0.01 11.05 -11.28
N VAL A 148 0.19 12.33 -11.00
CA VAL A 148 -0.77 13.11 -10.20
C VAL A 148 -2.12 13.18 -10.91
N ILE A 149 -2.12 13.42 -12.24
CA ILE A 149 -3.33 13.38 -13.07
C ILE A 149 -3.95 11.98 -13.04
N GLN A 150 -3.17 10.92 -13.20
CA GLN A 150 -3.65 9.54 -13.10
C GLN A 150 -4.37 9.28 -11.77
N LEU A 151 -3.79 9.70 -10.64
CA LEU A 151 -4.42 9.54 -9.33
C LEU A 151 -5.76 10.31 -9.24
N MET A 152 -5.80 11.55 -9.73
CA MET A 152 -7.04 12.33 -9.81
C MET A 152 -8.10 11.63 -10.65
N ASP A 153 -7.73 11.09 -11.82
CA ASP A 153 -8.63 10.39 -12.72
C ASP A 153 -9.16 9.08 -12.11
N GLU A 154 -8.29 8.29 -11.48
CA GLU A 154 -8.66 7.03 -10.82
C GLU A 154 -9.59 7.25 -9.61
N LEU A 155 -9.35 8.31 -8.84
CA LEU A 155 -10.22 8.70 -7.73
C LEU A 155 -11.53 9.35 -8.24
N GLY A 156 -11.50 9.90 -9.46
CA GLY A 156 -12.58 10.69 -10.05
C GLY A 156 -12.78 12.00 -9.30
N TYR A 157 -11.68 12.71 -9.07
CA TYR A 157 -11.60 13.95 -8.31
C TYR A 157 -10.66 14.94 -9.01
N LEU A 158 -11.03 16.23 -9.06
CA LEU A 158 -10.17 17.28 -9.63
C LEU A 158 -9.73 18.27 -8.54
N SER A 159 -8.46 18.18 -8.16
CA SER A 159 -7.86 19.11 -7.19
C SER A 159 -7.87 20.55 -7.70
N GLN A 160 -8.26 21.49 -6.84
CA GLN A 160 -8.23 22.92 -7.11
C GLN A 160 -6.94 23.60 -6.60
N LYS A 161 -5.98 22.82 -6.11
CA LYS A 161 -4.72 23.36 -5.57
C LYS A 161 -3.79 23.82 -6.70
N PRO A 162 -3.03 24.91 -6.50
CA PRO A 162 -2.22 25.51 -7.56
C PRO A 162 -0.92 24.76 -7.85
N THR A 163 -0.29 24.11 -6.86
CA THR A 163 1.00 23.43 -7.02
C THR A 163 0.86 21.91 -7.03
N LEU A 164 1.77 21.18 -7.71
CA LEU A 164 1.78 19.71 -7.69
C LEU A 164 1.92 19.18 -6.27
N LYS A 165 2.75 19.82 -5.46
CA LYS A 165 2.90 19.47 -4.04
C LYS A 165 1.56 19.50 -3.31
N GLU A 166 0.81 20.57 -3.44
CA GLU A 166 -0.48 20.70 -2.76
C GLU A 166 -1.52 19.74 -3.34
N GLN A 167 -1.50 19.51 -4.66
CA GLN A 167 -2.39 18.53 -5.31
C GLN A 167 -2.16 17.11 -4.78
N ILE A 168 -0.90 16.68 -4.63
CA ILE A 168 -0.56 15.35 -4.07
C ILE A 168 -1.12 15.19 -2.65
N LEU A 169 -0.96 16.21 -1.80
CA LEU A 169 -1.45 16.17 -0.43
C LEU A 169 -2.98 16.24 -0.34
N ASP A 170 -3.60 17.01 -1.23
CA ASP A 170 -5.05 17.15 -1.33
C ASP A 170 -5.72 15.86 -1.79
N ILE A 171 -5.15 15.16 -2.78
CA ILE A 171 -5.58 13.80 -3.18
C ILE A 171 -5.60 12.87 -1.97
N LYS A 172 -4.53 12.88 -1.17
CA LYS A 172 -4.43 12.06 0.05
C LYS A 172 -5.50 12.39 1.06
N GLU A 173 -5.71 13.67 1.34
CA GLU A 173 -6.72 14.11 2.32
C GLU A 173 -8.13 13.72 1.88
N VAL A 174 -8.46 13.96 0.62
CA VAL A 174 -9.75 13.61 0.01
C VAL A 174 -9.98 12.10 0.04
N HIS A 175 -8.99 11.32 -0.43
CA HIS A 175 -9.03 9.86 -0.41
C HIS A 175 -9.22 9.33 1.03
N LEU A 176 -8.39 9.77 1.99
CA LEU A 176 -8.47 9.32 3.37
C LEU A 176 -9.84 9.61 4.00
N LYS A 177 -10.37 10.82 3.78
CA LYS A 177 -11.67 11.22 4.30
C LYS A 177 -12.80 10.36 3.74
N ALA A 178 -12.89 10.24 2.41
CA ALA A 178 -13.93 9.47 1.76
C ALA A 178 -13.84 7.97 2.13
N ASN A 179 -12.62 7.42 2.19
CA ASN A 179 -12.41 6.04 2.61
C ASN A 179 -12.88 5.76 4.02
N LYS A 180 -12.56 6.68 4.96
CA LYS A 180 -12.97 6.56 6.36
C LYS A 180 -14.48 6.61 6.51
N GLU A 181 -15.11 7.63 5.92
CA GLU A 181 -16.57 7.81 5.98
C GLU A 181 -17.29 6.58 5.38
N PHE A 182 -16.84 6.09 4.22
CA PHE A 182 -17.40 4.90 3.60
C PHE A 182 -17.20 3.63 4.44
N SER A 183 -16.01 3.44 5.01
CA SER A 183 -15.71 2.30 5.90
C SER A 183 -16.59 2.30 7.15
N GLU A 184 -16.84 3.45 7.74
CA GLU A 184 -17.74 3.59 8.90
C GLU A 184 -19.17 3.17 8.57
N ILE A 185 -19.66 3.45 7.36
CA ILE A 185 -20.96 2.99 6.87
C ILE A 185 -20.98 1.45 6.75
N GLN A 186 -19.93 0.86 6.17
CA GLN A 186 -19.81 -0.60 6.03
C GLN A 186 -19.75 -1.32 7.38
N ILE A 187 -19.03 -0.76 8.36
CA ILE A 187 -18.97 -1.31 9.72
C ILE A 187 -20.33 -1.19 10.40
N ALA A 188 -21.00 -0.06 10.26
CA ALA A 188 -22.30 0.18 10.86
C ALA A 188 -23.39 -0.76 10.31
N TYR A 189 -23.34 -1.10 9.02
CA TYR A 189 -24.25 -2.07 8.43
C TYR A 189 -24.29 -3.41 9.18
N LYS A 190 -23.17 -3.86 9.75
CA LYS A 190 -23.11 -5.10 10.54
C LYS A 190 -23.90 -5.04 11.85
N LYS A 191 -24.29 -3.84 12.31
CA LYS A 191 -24.90 -3.57 13.61
C LYS A 191 -26.26 -2.87 13.51
N ASP A 192 -26.50 -2.12 12.43
CA ASP A 192 -27.66 -1.26 12.25
C ASP A 192 -28.78 -1.92 11.43
N GLN A 193 -29.99 -1.37 11.55
CA GLN A 193 -31.11 -1.71 10.67
C GLN A 193 -30.85 -1.24 9.24
N LYS A 194 -31.24 -2.06 8.26
CA LYS A 194 -31.12 -1.81 6.81
C LYS A 194 -31.46 -0.38 6.38
N SER A 195 -32.60 0.16 6.85
CA SER A 195 -33.07 1.50 6.48
C SER A 195 -32.12 2.62 6.94
N LYS A 196 -31.49 2.49 8.11
CA LYS A 196 -30.53 3.49 8.61
C LYS A 196 -29.25 3.51 7.78
N THR A 197 -28.75 2.35 7.38
CA THR A 197 -27.57 2.25 6.51
C THR A 197 -27.83 2.87 5.14
N ILE A 198 -28.99 2.60 4.54
CA ILE A 198 -29.38 3.22 3.27
C ILE A 198 -29.42 4.75 3.39
N GLN A 199 -29.98 5.29 4.47
CA GLN A 199 -29.97 6.75 4.68
C GLN A 199 -28.55 7.31 4.82
N ARG A 200 -27.63 6.60 5.48
CA ARG A 200 -26.22 7.02 5.57
C ARG A 200 -25.54 7.02 4.21
N LEU A 201 -25.82 6.01 3.37
CA LEU A 201 -25.29 5.96 2.00
C LEU A 201 -25.80 7.12 1.16
N ILE A 202 -27.08 7.47 1.27
CA ILE A 202 -27.65 8.64 0.59
C ILE A 202 -26.94 9.92 1.06
N ASN A 203 -26.85 10.14 2.37
CA ASN A 203 -26.17 11.33 2.91
C ASN A 203 -24.69 11.41 2.49
N PHE A 204 -24.01 10.26 2.35
CA PHE A 204 -22.63 10.20 1.88
C PHE A 204 -22.53 10.52 0.39
N ILE A 205 -23.44 10.04 -0.46
CA ILE A 205 -23.45 10.40 -1.88
C ILE A 205 -23.78 11.90 -2.05
N ASP A 206 -24.76 12.41 -1.29
CA ASP A 206 -25.18 13.81 -1.32
C ASP A 206 -24.10 14.79 -0.82
N SER A 207 -23.06 14.30 -0.14
CA SER A 207 -21.90 15.12 0.26
C SER A 207 -20.87 15.32 -0.85
N ASP A 208 -21.12 14.76 -2.04
CA ASP A 208 -20.29 14.84 -3.24
C ASP A 208 -18.85 14.33 -3.02
N PRO A 209 -18.67 13.08 -2.55
CA PRO A 209 -17.36 12.46 -2.44
C PRO A 209 -16.81 12.16 -3.84
N PRO A 210 -15.54 11.77 -3.99
CA PRO A 210 -15.01 11.42 -5.31
C PRO A 210 -15.84 10.34 -6.01
N GLU A 211 -15.92 10.43 -7.34
CA GLU A 211 -16.76 9.57 -8.19
C GLU A 211 -16.52 8.07 -7.93
N PHE A 212 -15.28 7.68 -7.64
CA PHE A 212 -14.95 6.31 -7.24
C PHE A 212 -15.77 5.85 -6.02
N TYR A 213 -15.88 6.69 -5.00
CA TYR A 213 -16.63 6.39 -3.78
C TYR A 213 -18.14 6.49 -3.97
N ILE A 214 -18.61 7.38 -4.84
CA ILE A 214 -20.03 7.41 -5.22
C ILE A 214 -20.43 6.04 -5.79
N LYS A 215 -19.66 5.53 -6.76
CA LYS A 215 -19.92 4.20 -7.37
C LYS A 215 -19.90 3.08 -6.35
N LEU A 216 -18.90 3.05 -5.45
CA LEU A 216 -18.84 2.06 -4.37
C LEU A 216 -20.07 2.13 -3.45
N ALA A 217 -20.53 3.33 -3.12
CA ALA A 217 -21.70 3.53 -2.26
C ALA A 217 -23.00 3.11 -2.95
N GLU A 218 -23.16 3.41 -4.23
CA GLU A 218 -24.29 2.97 -5.04
C GLU A 218 -24.35 1.45 -5.17
N ASP A 219 -23.22 0.81 -5.50
CA ASP A 219 -23.12 -0.65 -5.58
C ASP A 219 -23.46 -1.31 -4.25
N PHE A 220 -22.94 -0.77 -3.14
CA PHE A 220 -23.22 -1.31 -1.82
C PHE A 220 -24.69 -1.12 -1.42
N LYS A 221 -25.29 0.04 -1.74
CA LYS A 221 -26.73 0.28 -1.55
C LYS A 221 -27.57 -0.76 -2.30
N LEU A 222 -27.26 -1.02 -3.57
CA LEU A 222 -27.96 -2.01 -4.39
C LEU A 222 -27.84 -3.44 -3.82
N GLN A 223 -26.68 -3.80 -3.27
CA GLN A 223 -26.49 -5.09 -2.61
C GLN A 223 -27.38 -5.22 -1.37
N ILE A 224 -27.42 -4.18 -0.54
CA ILE A 224 -28.26 -4.14 0.66
C ILE A 224 -29.75 -4.25 0.29
N GLU A 225 -30.20 -3.53 -0.74
CA GLU A 225 -31.60 -3.52 -1.16
C GLU A 225 -32.11 -4.89 -1.61
N LYS A 226 -31.23 -5.72 -2.20
CA LYS A 226 -31.54 -7.09 -2.66
C LYS A 226 -31.62 -8.15 -1.55
N LEU A 227 -31.12 -7.87 -0.35
CA LEU A 227 -31.17 -8.75 0.84
C LEU A 227 -32.47 -8.56 1.63
#